data_AF-A0A527FE54-F1
#
_entry.id   AF-A0A527FE54-F1
#
_cell.length_a   1.000
_cell.length_b   1.000
_cell.length_c   1.000
_cell.angle_alpha   90.00
_cell.angle_beta   90.00
_cell.angle_gamma   90.00
#
_symmetry.space_group_name_H-M   'P 1'
#
loop_
_entity.id
_entity.type
_entity.pdbx_description
1 polymer ?
#
loop_
_entity_poly.entity_id
_entity_poly.type
_entity_poly.pdbx_seq_one_letter_code
_entity_poly.pdbx_strand_id
1 'polypeptide(L)' 'GTDIIKAKARGATVAAIGRAALFGAVAGEAGVAKALDILLDEVVTCLRLCGIPRFQEAGSEIIA' A
#
# COMPACT_ATOMS: atom_id res chain seq x y z
N GLY A 1 -2.24 -0.19 3.66
CA GLY A 1 -1.41 0.92 3.13
C GLY A 1 -0.13 1.09 3.92
N THR A 2 -0.22 1.32 5.23
CA THR A 2 0.97 1.52 6.11
C THR A 2 1.96 0.36 6.04
N ASP A 3 1.50 -0.89 5.91
CA ASP A 3 2.40 -2.06 5.75
C ASP A 3 3.25 -1.98 4.47
N ILE A 4 2.68 -1.48 3.37
CA ILE A 4 3.39 -1.24 2.11
C ILE A 4 4.45 -0.15 2.30
N ILE A 5 4.10 0.94 2.98
CA ILE A 5 5.04 2.03 3.31
C ILE A 5 6.16 1.53 4.24
N LYS A 6 5.85 0.72 5.25
CA LYS A 6 6.84 0.13 6.16
C LYS A 6 7.78 -0.84 5.46
N ALA A 7 7.29 -1.60 4.48
CA ALA A 7 8.12 -2.46 3.64
C ALA A 7 9.05 -1.61 2.76
N LYS A 8 8.52 -0.56 2.13
CA LYS A 8 9.29 0.37 1.31
C LYS A 8 10.39 1.08 2.11
N ALA A 9 10.06 1.57 3.30
CA ALA A 9 11.00 2.16 4.24
C ALA A 9 12.15 1.23 4.63
N ARG A 10 11.92 -0.10 4.58
CA ARG A 10 12.94 -1.15 4.78
C ARG A 10 13.66 -1.58 3.50
N GLY A 11 13.48 -0.85 2.40
CA GLY A 11 14.15 -1.09 1.12
C GLY A 11 13.39 -2.00 0.14
N ALA A 12 12.14 -2.39 0.43
CA ALA A 12 11.37 -3.17 -0.53
C ALA A 12 11.08 -2.34 -1.80
N THR A 13 11.23 -2.98 -2.97
CA THR A 13 10.87 -2.37 -4.26
C THR A 13 9.39 -2.62 -4.60
N VAL A 14 8.84 -3.74 -4.12
CA VAL A 14 7.46 -4.20 -4.41
C VAL A 14 6.84 -4.78 -3.14
N ALA A 15 5.53 -4.61 -2.98
CA ALA A 15 4.71 -5.35 -2.02
C ALA A 15 3.65 -6.15 -2.78
N ALA A 16 3.48 -7.42 -2.43
CA ALA A 16 2.48 -8.30 -3.03
C ALA A 16 1.33 -8.56 -2.06
N ILE A 17 0.13 -8.79 -2.61
CA ILE A 17 -1.06 -9.16 -1.84
C ILE A 17 -1.55 -10.55 -2.25
N GLY A 18 -2.05 -11.31 -1.28
CA GLY A 18 -2.67 -12.62 -1.52
C GLY A 18 -4.17 -12.59 -1.19
N ARG A 19 -4.49 -12.83 0.09
CA ARG A 19 -5.88 -12.94 0.56
C ARG A 19 -6.75 -11.71 0.24
N ALA A 20 -6.19 -10.49 0.30
CA ALA A 20 -6.95 -9.29 -0.02
C ALA A 20 -7.52 -9.31 -1.45
N ALA A 21 -6.73 -9.75 -2.43
CA ALA A 21 -7.21 -9.93 -3.80
C ALA A 21 -8.25 -11.05 -3.90
N LEU A 22 -8.05 -12.18 -3.21
CA LEU A 22 -9.00 -13.30 -3.20
C LEU A 22 -10.35 -12.92 -2.55
N PHE A 23 -10.34 -12.08 -1.52
CA PHE A 23 -11.56 -11.57 -0.91
C PHE A 23 -12.29 -10.60 -1.83
N GLY A 24 -11.57 -9.77 -2.59
CA GLY A 24 -12.18 -8.96 -3.65
C GLY A 24 -12.78 -9.81 -4.77
N ALA A 25 -12.11 -10.90 -5.14
CA ALA A 25 -12.52 -11.78 -6.24
C ALA A 25 -13.90 -12.43 -6.06
N VAL A 26 -14.47 -12.43 -4.85
CA VAL A 26 -15.87 -12.87 -4.63
C VAL A 26 -16.88 -12.01 -5.40
N ALA A 27 -16.53 -10.77 -5.74
CA ALA A 27 -17.28 -9.86 -6.60
C ALA A 27 -16.69 -9.76 -8.02
N GLY A 28 -15.90 -10.75 -8.43
CA GLY A 28 -15.23 -10.78 -9.74
C GLY A 28 -14.12 -9.73 -9.88
N GLU A 29 -13.80 -9.37 -11.13
CA GLU A 29 -12.77 -8.39 -11.46
C GLU A 29 -12.97 -7.05 -10.74
N ALA A 30 -14.22 -6.55 -10.70
CA ALA A 30 -14.54 -5.28 -10.06
C ALA A 30 -14.20 -5.28 -8.56
N GLY A 31 -14.37 -6.41 -7.87
CA GLY A 31 -14.01 -6.52 -6.47
C GLY A 31 -12.50 -6.58 -6.24
N VAL A 32 -11.73 -7.22 -7.14
CA VAL A 32 -10.26 -7.19 -7.10
C VAL A 32 -9.75 -5.77 -7.35
N ALA A 33 -10.28 -5.09 -8.36
CA ALA A 33 -9.96 -3.69 -8.66
C ALA A 33 -10.25 -2.79 -7.44
N LYS A 34 -11.43 -2.96 -6.82
CA LYS A 34 -11.78 -2.19 -5.62
C LYS A 34 -10.84 -2.44 -4.44
N ALA A 35 -10.40 -3.69 -4.24
CA ALA A 35 -9.43 -4.02 -3.20
C ALA A 35 -8.07 -3.34 -3.46
N LEU A 36 -7.62 -3.27 -4.72
CA LEU A 36 -6.41 -2.55 -5.11
C LEU A 36 -6.55 -1.04 -4.89
N ASP A 37 -7.68 -0.45 -5.29
CA ASP A 37 -7.95 0.99 -5.09
C ASP A 37 -7.89 1.37 -3.60
N ILE A 38 -8.52 0.58 -2.73
CA ILE A 38 -8.48 0.82 -1.27
C ILE A 38 -7.03 0.80 -0.77
N LEU A 39 -6.23 -0.19 -1.18
CA LEU A 39 -4.83 -0.29 -0.75
C LEU A 39 -3.99 0.89 -1.25
N LEU A 40 -4.22 1.35 -2.48
CA LEU A 40 -3.55 2.51 -3.08
C LEU A 40 -3.95 3.82 -2.37
N ASP A 41 -5.24 4.00 -2.07
CA ASP A 41 -5.74 5.16 -1.31
C ASP A 41 -5.12 5.22 0.08
N GLU A 42 -4.98 4.07 0.75
CA GLU A 42 -4.29 4.00 2.04
C GLU A 42 -2.78 4.33 1.93
N VAL A 43 -2.12 3.93 0.84
CA VAL A 43 -0.71 4.31 0.57
C VAL A 43 -0.59 5.82 0.41
N VAL A 44 -1.44 6.44 -0.41
CA VAL A 44 -1.47 7.90 -0.61
C VAL A 44 -1.76 8.63 0.69
N THR A 45 -2.74 8.14 1.47
CA THR A 45 -3.09 8.71 2.77
C THR A 45 -1.91 8.64 3.74
N CYS A 46 -1.21 7.50 3.82
CA CYS A 46 -0.04 7.34 4.67
C CYS A 46 1.09 8.30 4.28
N LEU A 47 1.38 8.44 2.97
CA LEU A 47 2.39 9.37 2.48
C LEU A 47 2.07 10.83 2.87
N ARG A 48 0.81 11.25 2.74
CA ARG A 48 0.36 12.59 3.16
C ARG A 48 0.56 12.80 4.67
N LEU A 49 0.20 11.81 5.49
CA LEU A 49 0.34 11.89 6.94
C LEU A 49 1.81 11.94 7.38
N CYS A 50 2.70 11.26 6.65
CA CYS A 50 4.14 11.29 6.90
C CYS A 50 4.84 12.52 6.29
N GLY A 51 4.14 13.37 5.55
CA GLY A 51 4.75 14.51 4.85
C GLY A 51 5.68 14.10 3.70
N ILE A 52 5.48 12.92 3.11
CA ILE A 52 6.32 12.38 2.04
C ILE A 52 5.60 12.56 0.69
N PRO A 53 6.16 13.29 -0.29
CA PRO A 53 5.51 13.56 -1.56
C PRO A 53 5.56 12.38 -2.54
N ARG A 54 6.53 11.48 -2.42
CA ARG A 54 6.74 10.36 -3.35
C ARG A 54 7.03 9.06 -2.62
N PHE A 55 6.43 7.96 -3.09
CA PHE A 55 6.64 6.62 -2.52
C PHE A 55 8.12 6.23 -2.42
N GLN A 56 8.94 6.64 -3.38
CA GLN A 56 10.37 6.36 -3.46
C GLN A 56 11.17 6.98 -2.30
N GLU A 57 10.66 8.04 -1.70
CA GLU A 57 11.29 8.79 -0.61
C GLU A 57 10.98 8.24 0.78
N ALA A 58 10.07 7.26 0.89
CA ALA A 58 9.84 6.59 2.17
C ALA A 58 11.08 5.80 2.59
N GLY A 59 11.82 6.33 3.58
CA GLY A 59 13.02 5.73 4.16
C GLY A 59 12.79 5.23 5.59
N SER A 60 13.85 4.75 6.23
CA SER A 60 13.76 4.14 7.57
C SER A 60 13.37 5.12 8.69
N GLU A 61 13.52 6.43 8.46
CA GLU A 61 13.23 7.51 9.41
C GLU A 61 11.76 7.61 9.83
N ILE A 62 10.83 7.03 9.06
CA ILE A 62 9.39 7.01 9.37
C ILE A 62 8.95 5.75 10.14
N ILE A 63 9.90 4.92 10.57
CA ILE A 63 9.65 3.65 11.27
C ILE A 63 10.06 3.77 12.73
N ALA A 64 9.12 3.52 13.64
CA ALA A 64 9.38 3.34 15.07
C ALA A 64 9.87 1.92 15.40
#